data_AF-A0A9D7CNB8-F1
#
_entry.id   AF-A0A9D7CNB8-F1
#
_cell.length_a   1.000
_cell.length_b   1.000
_cell.length_c   1.000
_cell.angle_alpha   90.00
_cell.angle_beta   90.00
_cell.angle_gamma   90.00
#
_symmetry.space_group_name_H-M   'P 1'
#
loop_
_entity.id
_entity.type
_entity.pdbx_description
1 polymer ?
#
loop_
_entity_poly.entity_id
_entity_poly.type
_entity_poly.pdbx_seq_one_letter_code
_entity_poly.pdbx_strand_id
1 'polypeptide(L)'
;MAMPCPQCGTPNQSSPGFCAQCGTALATAPAQAPLQPSGAAKTVLGMSVNDLLAQAPPPAPVAPPAPAAAPSAAGASRTVLGMPAMGGPVGVAGAPPGVPAAPQAAPMPMPPGIDDGRAKTMLGVAVPGIAPLQPGASMPAQPSAVPASGPARVSVANEHRTMLGVPVPGQAAPAAPIATGIFIAPAPAPLALEALPEPPSRVTKRGAPLGIVAGALFALVLGIGGTAAYLMRGGNPLVIQARPSPRGTDLLHIACDSCPDGTKLSVGAAASEVKAKSSDLELQTPLVVGENALTLHIDRPGSGRDEDVKAVVPVGFRVRMDLDKVGESPPAAKVVVEAAPGATVSLDGKPLALENGRGTWPLDLSADCAGMADETRAVEKTVTYEVTLKGQTEKGAVTAKVGVPALRIDAPFAGTVLASEKFTVSGRTIKGATVTVNGRPVTVDAAGVFAEGFSAPTSTPLPVEVRATLPQSAPRTVSLKVRRSDRLEAEARAAQKAALSAKYTDILKDASSVAGKPFAVEGDLVDLRATNHQAVLLVRSATCDRPEGCIFRVLSGAPAEGKTGTRILATGRITKLFSGGGTAVPEVEADIVVPVGRRL
;
A
#
# COMPACT_ATOMS: atom_id res chain seq x y z
N MET A 1 20.57 -17.17 37.76
CA MET A 1 19.59 -18.14 37.19
C MET A 1 18.81 -17.43 36.11
N ALA A 2 18.62 -18.03 34.94
CA ALA A 2 17.82 -17.41 33.87
C ALA A 2 16.33 -17.45 34.25
N MET A 3 15.64 -16.31 34.19
CA MET A 3 14.18 -16.31 34.37
C MET A 3 13.51 -16.85 33.10
N PRO A 4 12.55 -17.79 33.20
CA PRO A 4 11.81 -18.29 32.05
C PRO A 4 10.90 -17.21 31.46
N CYS A 5 10.62 -17.28 30.16
CA CYS A 5 9.70 -16.35 29.52
C CYS A 5 8.29 -16.44 30.14
N PRO A 6 7.66 -15.33 30.57
CA PRO A 6 6.37 -15.35 31.25
C PRO A 6 5.19 -15.78 30.36
N GLN A 7 5.36 -15.82 29.03
CA GLN A 7 4.34 -16.27 28.08
C GLN A 7 4.45 -17.75 27.70
N CYS A 8 5.65 -18.33 27.70
CA CYS A 8 5.86 -19.70 27.17
C CYS A 8 6.78 -20.60 28.00
N GLY A 9 7.24 -20.16 29.18
CA GLY A 9 8.04 -20.95 30.12
C GLY A 9 9.47 -21.27 29.69
N THR A 10 9.88 -20.91 28.47
CA THR A 10 11.19 -21.28 27.92
C THR A 10 12.33 -20.51 28.61
N PRO A 11 13.41 -21.18 29.07
CA PRO A 11 14.55 -20.51 29.71
C PRO A 11 15.38 -19.74 28.68
N ASN A 12 15.55 -18.43 28.87
CA ASN A 12 16.28 -17.59 27.93
C ASN A 12 17.78 -17.48 28.31
N GLN A 13 18.69 -17.94 27.45
CA GLN A 13 20.12 -18.07 27.79
C GLN A 13 21.03 -16.94 27.28
N SER A 14 20.55 -16.00 26.45
CA SER A 14 21.31 -14.79 26.07
C SER A 14 20.40 -13.64 25.65
N SER A 15 20.84 -12.40 25.92
CA SER A 15 20.08 -11.15 25.76
C SER A 15 20.37 -10.43 24.42
N PRO A 16 19.59 -9.41 24.00
CA PRO A 16 18.51 -8.73 24.73
C PRO A 16 17.15 -8.66 24.00
N GLY A 17 16.11 -8.33 24.77
CA GLY A 17 14.87 -7.72 24.26
C GLY A 17 13.67 -8.65 24.08
N PHE A 18 13.84 -9.85 23.50
CA PHE A 18 12.72 -10.71 23.12
C PHE A 18 12.98 -12.19 23.41
N CYS A 19 11.92 -12.96 23.67
CA CYS A 19 12.00 -14.42 23.72
C CYS A 19 12.05 -15.00 22.29
N ALA A 20 13.12 -15.74 21.97
CA ALA A 20 13.32 -16.36 20.66
C ALA A 20 12.20 -17.35 20.24
N GLN A 21 11.48 -17.94 21.20
CA GLN A 21 10.44 -18.94 20.96
C GLN A 21 9.08 -18.32 20.56
N CYS A 22 8.73 -17.16 21.11
CA CYS A 22 7.38 -16.58 21.01
C CYS A 22 7.35 -15.08 20.68
N GLY A 23 8.50 -14.44 20.48
CA GLY A 23 8.62 -13.02 20.14
C GLY A 23 8.19 -12.04 21.26
N THR A 24 7.83 -12.53 22.45
CA THR A 24 7.39 -11.67 23.56
C THR A 24 8.55 -10.82 24.07
N ALA A 25 8.32 -9.51 24.21
CA ALA A 25 9.29 -8.58 24.78
C ALA A 25 9.58 -8.92 26.25
N LEU A 26 10.86 -9.03 26.61
CA LEU A 26 11.33 -9.27 27.96
C LEU A 26 11.82 -7.95 28.56
N ALA A 27 11.25 -7.58 29.71
CA ALA A 27 11.59 -6.34 30.39
C ALA A 27 13.09 -6.28 30.69
N THR A 28 13.77 -5.30 30.09
CA THR A 28 15.18 -5.03 30.37
C THR A 28 15.27 -4.36 31.73
N ALA A 29 16.09 -4.90 32.63
CA ALA A 29 16.33 -4.26 33.93
C ALA A 29 16.89 -2.84 33.71
N PRO A 30 16.44 -1.83 34.47
CA PRO A 30 16.94 -0.47 34.32
C PRO A 30 18.45 -0.45 34.59
N ALA A 31 19.20 0.14 33.67
CA ALA A 31 20.65 0.26 33.79
C ALA A 31 21.01 1.08 35.03
N GLN A 32 21.85 0.52 35.90
CA GLN A 32 22.40 1.26 37.03
C GLN A 32 23.29 2.39 36.50
N ALA A 33 23.02 3.62 36.94
CA ALA A 33 23.80 4.79 36.55
C ALA A 33 25.25 4.67 37.08
N PRO A 34 26.27 5.08 36.30
CA PRO A 34 27.66 5.04 36.76
C PRO A 34 27.91 6.01 37.91
N LEU A 35 28.62 5.54 38.93
CA LEU A 35 29.04 6.32 40.09
C LEU A 35 29.92 7.51 39.66
N GLN A 36 29.52 8.73 40.04
CA GLN A 36 30.35 9.92 39.86
C GLN A 36 31.44 10.00 40.94
N PRO A 37 32.69 10.37 40.60
CA PRO A 37 33.75 10.56 41.58
C PRO A 37 33.53 11.85 42.39
N SER A 38 33.58 11.72 43.71
CA SER A 38 33.41 12.84 44.65
C SER A 38 34.69 13.65 44.81
N GLY A 39 34.76 14.81 44.18
CA GLY A 39 35.81 15.83 44.36
C GLY A 39 35.24 17.08 45.02
N ALA A 40 35.54 17.31 46.30
CA ALA A 40 34.99 18.42 47.06
C ALA A 40 35.95 19.62 47.12
N ALA A 41 35.48 20.79 46.67
CA ALA A 41 36.04 22.09 47.04
C ALA A 41 34.88 22.97 47.54
N LYS A 42 34.81 23.19 48.86
CA LYS A 42 33.79 24.02 49.50
C LYS A 42 34.32 25.44 49.70
N THR A 43 33.74 26.43 49.03
CA THR A 43 33.86 27.84 49.41
C THR A 43 32.71 28.24 50.34
N VAL A 44 33.02 29.14 51.27
CA VAL A 44 32.12 29.53 52.37
C VAL A 44 31.22 30.68 51.92
N LEU A 45 30.02 30.36 51.43
CA LEU A 45 28.77 31.09 51.66
C LEU A 45 27.62 30.31 50.99
N GLY A 46 26.54 30.02 51.70
CA GLY A 46 25.44 29.20 51.19
C GLY A 46 24.43 29.99 50.36
N MET A 47 24.55 29.95 49.03
CA MET A 47 23.49 30.29 48.07
C MET A 47 23.61 29.37 46.84
N SER A 48 22.49 28.85 46.32
CA SER A 48 22.50 27.98 45.14
C SER A 48 22.32 28.80 43.85
N VAL A 49 22.95 28.35 42.76
CA VAL A 49 22.84 29.05 41.45
C VAL A 49 21.41 29.01 40.89
N ASN A 50 20.56 28.08 41.36
CA ASN A 50 19.15 28.02 40.96
C ASN A 50 18.29 29.12 41.63
N ASP A 51 18.72 29.69 42.76
CA ASP A 51 18.00 30.78 43.43
C ASP A 51 18.17 32.13 42.71
N LEU A 52 19.18 32.27 41.84
CA LEU A 52 19.48 33.48 41.08
C LEU A 52 18.71 33.63 39.75
N LEU A 53 17.92 32.63 39.35
CA LEU A 53 17.15 32.64 38.09
C LEU A 53 15.62 32.65 38.29
N ALA A 54 15.14 32.74 39.52
CA ALA A 54 13.72 32.62 39.88
C ALA A 54 13.01 33.95 40.20
N GLN A 55 13.63 35.11 39.95
CA GLN A 55 13.00 36.43 40.14
C GLN A 55 13.15 37.34 38.91
N ALA A 56 12.22 37.19 37.96
CA ALA A 56 11.91 38.21 36.98
C ALA A 56 10.46 38.69 37.21
N PRO A 57 10.21 40.00 37.41
CA PRO A 57 8.85 40.50 37.55
C PRO A 57 8.07 40.40 36.22
N PRO A 58 6.74 40.24 36.26
CA PRO A 58 5.93 40.15 35.05
C PRO A 58 5.94 41.49 34.28
N PRO A 59 5.97 41.47 32.94
CA PRO A 59 5.92 42.69 32.13
C PRO A 59 4.56 43.38 32.23
N ALA A 60 4.58 44.72 32.27
CA ALA A 60 3.37 45.54 32.32
C ALA A 60 2.54 45.43 31.03
N PRO A 61 1.20 45.59 31.10
CA PRO A 61 0.33 45.53 29.92
C PRO A 61 0.62 46.68 28.95
N VAL A 62 0.88 46.32 27.69
CA VAL A 62 1.10 47.28 26.60
C VAL A 62 -0.23 47.89 26.16
N ALA A 63 -0.31 49.22 26.15
CA ALA A 63 -1.48 49.95 25.67
C ALA A 63 -1.63 49.84 24.13
N PRO A 64 -2.86 49.80 23.58
CA PRO A 64 -3.07 49.75 22.14
C PRO A 64 -2.65 51.06 21.44
N PRO A 65 -2.08 50.99 20.22
CA PRO A 65 -1.66 52.19 19.48
C PRO A 65 -2.87 53.00 18.99
N ALA A 66 -2.74 54.33 19.06
CA ALA A 66 -3.73 55.26 18.54
C ALA A 66 -3.81 55.21 17.00
N PRO A 67 -5.00 55.44 16.39
CA PRO A 67 -5.15 55.45 14.93
C PRO A 67 -4.43 56.65 14.30
N ALA A 68 -3.62 56.38 13.28
CA ALA A 68 -2.92 57.41 12.52
C ALA A 68 -3.89 58.24 11.67
N ALA A 69 -3.73 59.57 11.69
CA ALA A 69 -4.54 60.49 10.90
C ALA A 69 -4.18 60.42 9.40
N ALA A 70 -5.19 60.47 8.55
CA ALA A 70 -5.01 60.53 7.09
C ALA A 70 -4.68 61.97 6.62
N PRO A 71 -3.74 62.16 5.68
CA PRO A 71 -3.48 63.45 5.08
C PRO A 71 -4.55 63.81 4.04
N SER A 72 -4.98 65.08 4.02
CA SER A 72 -5.90 65.64 3.03
C SER A 72 -5.19 66.60 2.08
N ALA A 73 -5.23 66.32 0.77
CA ALA A 73 -5.05 67.27 -0.34
C ALA A 73 -5.60 66.59 -1.61
N ALA A 74 -6.74 67.02 -2.16
CA ALA A 74 -6.92 68.17 -3.06
C ALA A 74 -6.44 67.90 -4.51
N GLY A 75 -7.39 67.78 -5.43
CA GLY A 75 -7.14 67.58 -6.87
C GLY A 75 -8.44 67.28 -7.64
N ALA A 76 -9.06 68.31 -8.21
CA ALA A 76 -10.39 68.22 -8.84
C ALA A 76 -10.32 67.94 -10.35
N SER A 77 -11.35 67.28 -10.90
CA SER A 77 -11.85 67.51 -12.28
C SER A 77 -13.30 67.04 -12.43
N ARG A 78 -14.05 67.69 -13.34
CA ARG A 78 -15.51 67.67 -13.44
C ARG A 78 -16.03 67.01 -14.73
N THR A 79 -17.13 66.26 -14.62
CA THR A 79 -18.26 66.15 -15.59
C THR A 79 -19.39 65.39 -14.85
N VAL A 80 -20.63 65.87 -14.62
CA VAL A 80 -21.68 66.46 -15.51
C VAL A 80 -22.00 65.45 -16.64
N LEU A 81 -23.14 64.75 -16.78
CA LEU A 81 -24.59 64.95 -16.46
C LEU A 81 -25.28 63.54 -16.40
N GLY A 82 -26.49 63.26 -15.86
CA GLY A 82 -27.43 64.00 -14.99
C GLY A 82 -28.93 63.64 -15.22
N MET A 83 -29.63 63.11 -14.19
CA MET A 83 -31.11 62.93 -14.05
C MET A 83 -31.83 61.87 -14.93
N PRO A 84 -33.10 61.46 -14.62
CA PRO A 84 -33.65 61.05 -13.31
C PRO A 84 -34.45 59.72 -13.36
N ALA A 85 -35.04 59.30 -12.23
CA ALA A 85 -35.82 58.07 -12.08
C ALA A 85 -37.31 58.16 -12.48
N MET A 86 -37.87 57.04 -12.95
CA MET A 86 -39.28 56.58 -12.90
C MET A 86 -39.25 55.03 -13.02
N GLY A 87 -40.20 54.21 -12.57
CA GLY A 87 -41.48 54.50 -11.90
C GLY A 87 -42.53 53.38 -12.09
N GLY A 88 -42.24 52.13 -11.69
CA GLY A 88 -43.18 50.98 -11.77
C GLY A 88 -43.49 50.47 -13.19
N PRO A 89 -44.41 49.48 -13.37
CA PRO A 89 -45.22 48.76 -12.36
C PRO A 89 -45.02 47.23 -12.35
N VAL A 90 -45.87 46.55 -11.55
CA VAL A 90 -45.98 45.10 -11.33
C VAL A 90 -46.19 44.31 -12.64
N GLY A 91 -45.48 43.19 -12.81
CA GLY A 91 -45.68 42.23 -13.90
C GLY A 91 -45.47 40.79 -13.44
N VAL A 92 -46.48 39.93 -13.64
CA VAL A 92 -46.46 38.52 -13.23
C VAL A 92 -45.89 37.65 -14.34
N ALA A 93 -44.78 36.95 -14.06
CA ALA A 93 -44.26 35.83 -14.85
C ALA A 93 -43.67 34.83 -13.85
N GLY A 94 -43.84 33.51 -13.95
CA GLY A 94 -44.07 32.72 -15.16
C GLY A 94 -43.01 31.63 -15.14
N ALA A 95 -43.35 30.44 -14.60
CA ALA A 95 -42.37 29.41 -14.30
C ALA A 95 -41.72 28.84 -15.57
N PRO A 96 -40.38 28.66 -15.62
CA PRO A 96 -39.73 27.98 -16.74
C PRO A 96 -39.99 26.47 -16.71
N PRO A 97 -40.03 25.77 -17.86
CA PRO A 97 -40.37 24.34 -17.93
C PRO A 97 -39.28 23.43 -17.38
N GLY A 98 -39.66 22.20 -17.00
CA GLY A 98 -38.76 21.22 -16.41
C GLY A 98 -37.65 20.73 -17.36
N VAL A 99 -36.46 20.53 -16.79
CA VAL A 99 -35.34 19.83 -17.42
C VAL A 99 -35.57 18.31 -17.28
N PRO A 100 -35.44 17.50 -18.34
CA PRO A 100 -35.63 16.05 -18.25
C PRO A 100 -34.50 15.40 -17.43
N ALA A 101 -34.86 14.38 -16.65
CA ALA A 101 -33.91 13.64 -15.82
C ALA A 101 -32.94 12.79 -16.66
N ALA A 102 -31.66 12.80 -16.29
CA ALA A 102 -30.66 11.92 -16.87
C ALA A 102 -30.90 10.45 -16.41
N PRO A 103 -30.72 9.45 -17.30
CA PRO A 103 -30.94 8.05 -16.95
C PRO A 103 -29.87 7.55 -15.95
N GLN A 104 -30.31 6.78 -14.96
CA GLN A 104 -29.43 6.12 -14.00
C GLN A 104 -28.65 4.99 -14.68
N ALA A 105 -27.33 4.98 -14.53
CA ALA A 105 -26.48 3.87 -14.98
C ALA A 105 -26.65 2.65 -14.07
N ALA A 106 -26.82 1.47 -14.65
CA ALA A 106 -26.94 0.21 -13.92
C ALA A 106 -25.59 -0.24 -13.32
N PRO A 107 -25.58 -0.93 -12.16
CA PRO A 107 -24.36 -1.45 -11.55
C PRO A 107 -23.81 -2.64 -12.34
N MET A 108 -22.49 -2.63 -12.61
CA MET A 108 -21.78 -3.78 -13.21
C MET A 108 -21.43 -4.84 -12.15
N PRO A 109 -21.39 -6.14 -12.52
CA PRO A 109 -21.00 -7.22 -11.62
C PRO A 109 -19.49 -7.24 -11.34
N MET A 110 -19.12 -7.64 -10.12
CA MET A 110 -17.72 -7.84 -9.71
C MET A 110 -17.18 -9.21 -10.18
N PRO A 111 -15.91 -9.32 -10.61
CA PRO A 111 -15.26 -10.60 -10.87
C PRO A 111 -14.83 -11.30 -9.56
N PRO A 112 -14.70 -12.64 -9.54
CA PRO A 112 -14.29 -13.40 -8.37
C PRO A 112 -12.79 -13.24 -8.06
N GLY A 113 -12.42 -13.37 -6.78
CA GLY A 113 -11.05 -13.21 -6.29
C GLY A 113 -10.12 -14.39 -6.61
N ILE A 114 -8.82 -14.10 -6.60
CA ILE A 114 -7.72 -15.08 -6.77
C ILE A 114 -6.92 -15.12 -5.45
N ASP A 115 -6.55 -16.33 -5.01
CA ASP A 115 -5.78 -16.56 -3.78
C ASP A 115 -4.28 -16.26 -3.96
N ASP A 116 -3.74 -15.34 -3.16
CA ASP A 116 -2.31 -14.97 -3.18
C ASP A 116 -1.46 -15.77 -2.19
N GLY A 117 -0.66 -16.70 -2.71
CA GLY A 117 0.43 -17.38 -1.99
C GLY A 117 1.59 -16.43 -1.69
N ARG A 118 1.64 -15.88 -0.47
CA ARG A 118 2.62 -14.86 -0.05
C ARG A 118 4.07 -15.37 0.01
N ALA A 119 4.95 -14.83 -0.84
CA ALA A 119 6.40 -14.76 -0.60
C ALA A 119 6.79 -13.32 -0.18
N LYS A 120 7.60 -13.18 0.87
CA LYS A 120 8.00 -11.87 1.41
C LYS A 120 9.26 -11.33 0.74
N THR A 121 9.15 -10.24 -0.01
CA THR A 121 10.28 -9.37 -0.36
C THR A 121 9.96 -7.93 0.09
N MET A 122 10.80 -7.38 0.96
CA MET A 122 10.77 -5.95 1.30
C MET A 122 11.71 -5.17 0.38
N LEU A 123 11.37 -3.90 0.14
CA LEU A 123 11.96 -3.02 -0.88
C LEU A 123 11.56 -3.41 -2.32
N GLY A 124 10.61 -2.65 -2.88
CA GLY A 124 10.27 -2.73 -4.30
C GLY A 124 11.16 -1.79 -5.09
N VAL A 125 11.87 -2.32 -6.08
CA VAL A 125 12.56 -1.52 -7.09
C VAL A 125 11.83 -1.72 -8.41
N ALA A 126 11.46 -0.63 -9.08
CA ALA A 126 10.95 -0.69 -10.43
C ALA A 126 12.11 -1.02 -11.38
N VAL A 127 12.06 -2.17 -12.07
CA VAL A 127 13.05 -2.52 -13.10
C VAL A 127 12.62 -1.80 -14.40
N PRO A 128 13.42 -0.86 -14.95
CA PRO A 128 13.12 -0.18 -16.21
C PRO A 128 13.27 -1.13 -17.39
N GLY A 129 12.60 -0.84 -18.50
CA GLY A 129 12.87 -1.48 -19.79
C GLY A 129 13.91 -0.69 -20.59
N ILE A 130 14.95 -1.36 -21.12
CA ILE A 130 15.95 -0.80 -22.04
C ILE A 130 16.15 -1.75 -23.22
N ALA A 131 16.12 -1.21 -24.43
CA ALA A 131 16.17 -1.95 -25.69
C ALA A 131 17.41 -1.60 -26.54
N PRO A 132 18.23 -2.58 -26.95
CA PRO A 132 19.36 -2.38 -27.86
C PRO A 132 18.91 -2.37 -29.35
N LEU A 133 19.40 -1.42 -30.14
CA LEU A 133 18.99 -1.24 -31.55
C LEU A 133 19.61 -2.21 -32.58
N GLN A 134 20.22 -3.32 -32.17
CA GLN A 134 21.04 -4.15 -33.05
C GLN A 134 20.23 -5.26 -33.75
N PRO A 135 20.14 -5.27 -35.11
CA PRO A 135 19.42 -6.31 -35.83
C PRO A 135 20.07 -7.69 -35.63
N GLY A 136 19.29 -8.67 -35.17
CA GLY A 136 19.70 -10.07 -35.06
C GLY A 136 20.19 -10.52 -33.69
N ALA A 137 20.25 -9.64 -32.68
CA ALA A 137 20.51 -10.05 -31.29
C ALA A 137 19.23 -10.62 -30.66
N SER A 138 19.07 -11.95 -30.64
CA SER A 138 18.02 -12.59 -29.86
C SER A 138 18.32 -12.46 -28.36
N MET A 139 17.32 -12.06 -27.57
CA MET A 139 17.43 -12.15 -26.11
C MET A 139 17.64 -13.61 -25.70
N PRO A 140 18.60 -13.94 -24.82
CA PRO A 140 18.64 -15.24 -24.19
C PRO A 140 17.36 -15.44 -23.38
N ALA A 141 16.73 -16.60 -23.53
CA ALA A 141 15.54 -16.94 -22.76
C ALA A 141 15.85 -16.88 -21.26
N GLN A 142 14.96 -16.25 -20.48
CA GLN A 142 15.07 -16.28 -19.01
C GLN A 142 15.08 -17.73 -18.52
N PRO A 143 16.01 -18.13 -17.64
CA PRO A 143 16.05 -19.49 -17.14
C PRO A 143 14.82 -19.77 -16.28
N SER A 144 14.04 -20.79 -16.67
CA SER A 144 12.90 -21.28 -15.89
C SER A 144 13.35 -21.66 -14.47
N ALA A 145 12.59 -21.22 -13.46
CA ALA A 145 12.90 -21.50 -12.07
C ALA A 145 12.96 -23.01 -11.79
N VAL A 146 14.07 -23.46 -11.20
CA VAL A 146 14.25 -24.85 -10.76
C VAL A 146 13.29 -25.13 -9.59
N PRO A 147 12.50 -26.22 -9.63
CA PRO A 147 11.63 -26.56 -8.50
C PRO A 147 12.47 -26.93 -7.27
N ALA A 148 12.27 -26.21 -6.17
CA ALA A 148 12.98 -26.46 -4.92
C ALA A 148 12.51 -27.77 -4.27
N SER A 149 13.39 -28.77 -4.26
CA SER A 149 13.21 -30.01 -3.51
C SER A 149 13.34 -29.77 -2.01
N GLY A 150 12.21 -29.69 -1.31
CA GLY A 150 12.19 -29.59 0.16
C GLY A 150 12.66 -30.89 0.83
N PRO A 151 13.40 -30.81 1.96
CA PRO A 151 13.86 -32.00 2.68
C PRO A 151 12.71 -32.73 3.38
N ALA A 152 12.82 -34.06 3.43
CA ALA A 152 11.82 -34.95 4.02
C ALA A 152 11.61 -34.70 5.53
N ARG A 153 10.36 -34.80 5.98
CA ARG A 153 10.03 -34.75 7.41
C ARG A 153 10.37 -36.09 8.07
N VAL A 154 11.31 -36.08 9.01
CA VAL A 154 11.55 -37.22 9.91
C VAL A 154 10.49 -37.20 11.01
N SER A 155 9.60 -38.20 11.01
CA SER A 155 8.63 -38.42 12.09
C SER A 155 9.30 -39.15 13.25
N VAL A 156 9.66 -38.43 14.31
CA VAL A 156 10.11 -39.05 15.57
C VAL A 156 8.89 -39.26 16.47
N ALA A 157 8.61 -40.52 16.80
CA ALA A 157 7.61 -40.87 17.79
C ALA A 157 8.07 -40.42 19.18
N ASN A 158 7.18 -39.78 19.95
CA ASN A 158 7.48 -39.33 21.30
C ASN A 158 6.75 -40.21 22.30
N GLU A 159 7.50 -40.97 23.10
CA GLU A 159 6.95 -41.90 24.09
C GLU A 159 6.38 -41.15 25.31
N HIS A 160 5.32 -41.71 25.89
CA HIS A 160 4.70 -41.18 27.10
C HIS A 160 5.58 -41.41 28.33
N ARG A 161 5.79 -40.37 29.14
CA ARG A 161 6.29 -40.52 30.52
C ARG A 161 5.45 -39.69 31.49
N THR A 162 4.42 -40.33 32.05
CA THR A 162 3.60 -39.80 33.14
C THR A 162 4.23 -40.08 34.50
N MET A 163 4.16 -39.11 35.41
CA MET A 163 4.61 -39.21 36.80
C MET A 163 3.64 -38.42 37.70
N LEU A 164 3.04 -39.13 38.67
CA LEU A 164 2.06 -38.67 39.66
C LEU A 164 0.69 -38.17 39.10
N GLY A 165 -0.47 -38.49 39.68
CA GLY A 165 -0.71 -39.39 40.81
C GLY A 165 -1.93 -39.01 41.66
N VAL A 166 -3.17 -39.16 41.16
CA VAL A 166 -4.40 -39.09 41.96
C VAL A 166 -5.42 -40.11 41.42
N PRO A 167 -5.96 -41.04 42.23
CA PRO A 167 -6.98 -41.98 41.78
C PRO A 167 -8.40 -41.40 41.88
N VAL A 168 -9.20 -41.57 40.82
CA VAL A 168 -10.66 -41.35 40.83
C VAL A 168 -11.35 -42.66 40.39
N PRO A 169 -12.24 -43.25 41.19
CA PRO A 169 -12.86 -44.52 40.84
C PRO A 169 -14.16 -44.37 40.04
N GLY A 170 -14.24 -45.10 38.93
CA GLY A 170 -15.47 -45.75 38.47
C GLY A 170 -16.51 -44.92 37.72
N GLN A 171 -16.53 -45.08 36.39
CA GLN A 171 -17.76 -45.41 35.67
C GLN A 171 -17.44 -46.06 34.31
N ALA A 172 -18.15 -47.15 34.00
CA ALA A 172 -17.97 -47.91 32.76
C ALA A 172 -18.84 -47.36 31.63
N ALA A 173 -18.31 -47.35 30.42
CA ALA A 173 -19.06 -47.02 29.21
C ALA A 173 -19.87 -48.22 28.69
N PRO A 174 -20.96 -47.96 27.97
CA PRO A 174 -21.26 -48.69 26.74
C PRO A 174 -20.96 -47.81 25.52
N ALA A 175 -20.22 -48.36 24.55
CA ALA A 175 -19.92 -47.67 23.30
C ALA A 175 -21.13 -47.68 22.35
N ALA A 176 -21.46 -46.53 21.77
CA ALA A 176 -22.40 -46.43 20.66
C ALA A 176 -21.64 -46.41 19.32
N PRO A 177 -22.11 -47.11 18.27
CA PRO A 177 -21.45 -47.11 16.96
C PRO A 177 -21.70 -45.78 16.23
N ILE A 178 -20.63 -45.08 15.85
CA ILE A 178 -20.72 -43.91 14.98
C ILE A 178 -20.77 -44.38 13.53
N ALA A 179 -21.93 -44.22 12.88
CA ALA A 179 -22.08 -44.49 11.46
C ALA A 179 -21.51 -43.31 10.63
N THR A 180 -20.28 -43.45 10.13
CA THR A 180 -19.68 -42.49 9.19
C THR A 180 -20.26 -42.66 7.78
N GLY A 181 -21.31 -41.90 7.48
CA GLY A 181 -21.84 -41.76 6.12
C GLY A 181 -20.91 -40.92 5.24
N ILE A 182 -20.00 -41.56 4.53
CA ILE A 182 -19.16 -40.91 3.52
C ILE A 182 -19.99 -40.71 2.25
N PHE A 183 -20.36 -39.46 1.95
CA PHE A 183 -20.88 -39.10 0.62
C PHE A 183 -19.72 -39.08 -0.38
N ILE A 184 -19.59 -40.16 -1.15
CA ILE A 184 -18.69 -40.22 -2.31
C ILE A 184 -19.37 -39.48 -3.46
N ALA A 185 -18.81 -38.35 -3.88
CA ALA A 185 -19.22 -37.72 -5.14
C ALA A 185 -18.81 -38.63 -6.31
N PRO A 186 -19.70 -38.88 -7.31
CA PRO A 186 -19.33 -39.69 -8.47
C PRO A 186 -18.21 -39.01 -9.26
N ALA A 187 -17.26 -39.81 -9.75
CA ALA A 187 -16.14 -39.31 -10.54
C ALA A 187 -16.65 -38.62 -11.83
N PRO A 188 -16.06 -37.47 -12.23
CA PRO A 188 -16.41 -36.84 -13.49
C PRO A 188 -16.05 -37.76 -14.68
N ALA A 189 -16.84 -37.68 -15.74
CA ALA A 189 -16.64 -38.49 -16.94
C ALA A 189 -15.25 -38.25 -17.57
N PRO A 190 -14.61 -39.28 -18.15
CA PRO A 190 -13.34 -39.12 -18.82
C PRO A 190 -13.47 -38.17 -20.02
N LEU A 191 -12.54 -37.23 -20.15
CA LEU A 191 -12.45 -36.33 -21.29
C LEU A 191 -12.26 -37.15 -22.57
N ALA A 192 -13.09 -36.89 -23.58
CA ALA A 192 -12.90 -37.46 -24.90
C ALA A 192 -11.56 -36.98 -25.48
N LEU A 193 -10.76 -37.91 -26.00
CA LEU A 193 -9.52 -37.58 -26.70
C LEU A 193 -9.88 -37.06 -28.09
N GLU A 194 -9.89 -35.74 -28.26
CA GLU A 194 -10.06 -35.14 -29.59
C GLU A 194 -8.81 -35.43 -30.43
N ALA A 195 -9.01 -36.06 -31.60
CA ALA A 195 -7.91 -36.54 -32.42
C ALA A 195 -7.14 -35.38 -33.07
N LEU A 196 -5.80 -35.42 -32.99
CA LEU A 196 -4.97 -34.46 -33.73
C LEU A 196 -5.17 -34.61 -35.24
N PRO A 197 -5.19 -33.51 -36.01
CA PRO A 197 -5.25 -33.56 -37.47
C PRO A 197 -3.99 -34.21 -38.06
N GLU A 198 -4.18 -34.99 -39.13
CA GLU A 198 -3.10 -35.72 -39.80
C GLU A 198 -2.08 -34.79 -40.49
N PRO A 199 -0.78 -35.12 -40.48
CA PRO A 199 0.24 -34.33 -41.17
C PRO A 199 0.17 -34.53 -42.70
N PRO A 200 0.41 -33.47 -43.50
CA PRO A 200 0.32 -33.55 -44.96
C PRO A 200 1.40 -34.46 -45.57
N SER A 201 0.98 -35.31 -46.51
CA SER A 201 1.84 -36.28 -47.18
C SER A 201 2.82 -35.61 -48.15
N ARG A 202 4.11 -36.00 -48.06
CA ARG A 202 5.15 -35.52 -48.98
C ARG A 202 5.24 -36.40 -50.22
N VAL A 203 4.90 -35.84 -51.38
CA VAL A 203 5.07 -36.51 -52.68
C VAL A 203 6.55 -36.61 -53.03
N THR A 204 7.08 -37.83 -53.06
CA THR A 204 8.45 -38.12 -53.52
C THR A 204 8.48 -38.31 -55.03
N LYS A 205 9.21 -37.45 -55.75
CA LYS A 205 9.59 -37.68 -57.16
C LYS A 205 11.03 -38.19 -57.23
N ARG A 206 11.21 -39.35 -57.89
CA ARG A 206 12.53 -39.90 -58.24
C ARG A 206 13.14 -39.15 -59.43
N GLY A 207 14.44 -38.91 -59.40
CA GLY A 207 15.26 -38.39 -60.51
C GLY A 207 16.67 -38.99 -60.43
N ALA A 208 17.28 -39.24 -61.58
CA ALA A 208 18.47 -40.11 -61.74
C ALA A 208 19.82 -39.43 -61.38
N PRO A 209 20.90 -40.20 -61.13
CA PRO A 209 22.16 -39.67 -60.60
C PRO A 209 23.11 -39.16 -61.71
N LEU A 210 23.80 -38.05 -61.43
CA LEU A 210 24.91 -37.53 -62.24
C LEU A 210 26.09 -37.21 -61.32
N GLY A 211 26.87 -38.25 -61.01
CA GLY A 211 28.08 -38.13 -60.22
C GLY A 211 29.27 -37.54 -61.00
N ILE A 212 30.35 -37.29 -60.27
CA ILE A 212 31.73 -37.03 -60.74
C ILE A 212 32.07 -35.56 -61.08
N VAL A 213 31.22 -34.74 -61.71
CA VAL A 213 31.62 -33.34 -62.04
C VAL A 213 31.54 -32.36 -60.85
N ALA A 214 30.62 -32.58 -59.90
CA ALA A 214 30.43 -31.66 -58.78
C ALA A 214 31.55 -31.68 -57.72
N GLY A 215 32.31 -32.78 -57.60
CA GLY A 215 33.28 -32.97 -56.52
C GLY A 215 34.47 -32.01 -56.56
N ALA A 216 35.02 -31.73 -57.75
CA ALA A 216 36.18 -30.87 -57.91
C ALA A 216 35.85 -29.38 -57.66
N LEU A 217 34.68 -28.92 -58.11
CA LEU A 217 34.19 -27.56 -57.86
C LEU A 217 33.84 -27.34 -56.37
N PHE A 218 33.22 -28.33 -55.72
CA PHE A 218 32.90 -28.23 -54.29
C PHE A 218 34.16 -28.20 -53.41
N ALA A 219 35.20 -28.97 -53.75
CA ALA A 219 36.48 -28.93 -53.06
C ALA A 219 37.22 -27.58 -53.23
N LEU A 220 37.19 -26.98 -54.44
CA LEU A 220 37.80 -25.67 -54.68
C LEU A 220 37.06 -24.54 -53.93
N VAL A 221 35.72 -24.56 -53.96
CA VAL A 221 34.87 -23.59 -53.24
C VAL A 221 34.99 -23.76 -51.72
N LEU A 222 35.14 -24.99 -51.19
CA LEU A 222 35.44 -25.22 -49.77
C LEU A 222 36.85 -24.79 -49.38
N GLY A 223 37.86 -24.96 -50.25
CA GLY A 223 39.23 -24.51 -49.97
C GLY A 223 39.35 -22.99 -49.89
N ILE A 224 38.75 -22.27 -50.85
CA ILE A 224 38.78 -20.80 -50.92
C ILE A 224 37.77 -20.19 -49.93
N GLY A 225 36.57 -20.75 -49.80
CA GLY A 225 35.56 -20.31 -48.84
C GLY A 225 35.94 -20.61 -47.39
N GLY A 226 36.58 -21.76 -47.13
CA GLY A 226 37.06 -22.14 -45.81
C GLY A 226 38.22 -21.27 -45.31
N THR A 227 39.14 -20.89 -46.20
CA THR A 227 40.22 -19.94 -45.85
C THR A 227 39.69 -18.51 -45.65
N ALA A 228 38.74 -18.05 -46.45
CA ALA A 228 38.06 -16.76 -46.22
C ALA A 228 37.28 -16.72 -44.90
N ALA A 229 36.51 -17.78 -44.58
CA ALA A 229 35.78 -17.89 -43.32
C ALA A 229 36.71 -18.05 -42.09
N TYR A 230 37.89 -18.63 -42.27
CA TYR A 230 38.91 -18.71 -41.20
C TYR A 230 39.65 -17.38 -41.01
N LEU A 231 39.85 -16.58 -42.06
CA LEU A 231 40.44 -15.24 -41.97
C LEU A 231 39.44 -14.19 -41.42
N MET A 232 38.14 -14.31 -41.73
CA MET A 232 37.09 -13.52 -41.07
C MET A 232 36.81 -13.93 -39.62
N ARG A 233 37.49 -14.98 -39.11
CA ARG A 233 37.56 -15.35 -37.69
C ARG A 233 38.57 -14.48 -36.90
N GLY A 234 39.23 -13.54 -37.56
CA GLY A 234 40.18 -12.60 -36.97
C GLY A 234 39.50 -11.52 -36.12
N GLY A 235 39.32 -11.82 -34.84
CA GLY A 235 38.82 -10.88 -33.83
C GLY A 235 37.32 -10.99 -33.61
N ASN A 236 36.90 -11.87 -32.68
CA ASN A 236 35.53 -11.84 -32.17
C ASN A 236 35.25 -10.44 -31.60
N PRO A 237 34.24 -9.71 -32.10
CA PRO A 237 34.02 -8.33 -31.71
C PRO A 237 33.63 -8.25 -30.24
N LEU A 238 34.14 -7.22 -29.56
CA LEU A 238 33.63 -6.79 -28.26
C LEU A 238 32.15 -6.42 -28.43
N VAL A 239 31.24 -7.18 -27.82
CA VAL A 239 29.80 -6.89 -27.88
C VAL A 239 29.39 -6.15 -26.62
N ILE A 240 28.89 -4.92 -26.77
CA ILE A 240 28.39 -4.10 -25.67
C ILE A 240 26.89 -3.92 -25.83
N GLN A 241 26.11 -4.33 -24.82
CA GLN A 241 24.65 -4.17 -24.78
C GLN A 241 24.24 -3.39 -23.54
N ALA A 242 23.46 -2.32 -23.72
CA ALA A 242 22.79 -1.67 -22.59
C ALA A 242 21.68 -2.58 -22.04
N ARG A 243 21.62 -2.73 -20.72
CA ARG A 243 20.60 -3.47 -19.99
C ARG A 243 20.20 -2.71 -18.71
N PRO A 244 18.97 -2.88 -18.22
CA PRO A 244 18.60 -2.39 -16.90
C PRO A 244 19.19 -3.33 -15.84
N SER A 245 19.75 -2.78 -14.77
CA SER A 245 20.12 -3.56 -13.59
C SER A 245 18.88 -3.88 -12.73
N PRO A 246 18.95 -4.85 -11.80
CA PRO A 246 17.89 -5.09 -10.81
C PRO A 246 17.62 -3.88 -9.89
N ARG A 247 18.52 -2.89 -9.84
CA ARG A 247 18.38 -1.64 -9.09
C ARG A 247 17.75 -0.51 -9.92
N GLY A 248 17.50 -0.74 -11.20
CA GLY A 248 17.03 0.28 -12.14
C GLY A 248 18.10 1.31 -12.56
N THR A 249 19.36 1.06 -12.24
CA THR A 249 20.52 1.71 -12.85
C THR A 249 20.83 1.08 -14.21
N ASP A 250 21.60 1.78 -15.04
CA ASP A 250 22.04 1.23 -16.32
C ASP A 250 23.26 0.33 -16.15
N LEU A 251 23.30 -0.74 -16.92
CA LEU A 251 24.35 -1.74 -16.92
C LEU A 251 24.78 -1.99 -18.36
N LEU A 252 26.10 -2.01 -18.62
CA LEU A 252 26.64 -2.50 -19.87
C LEU A 252 27.00 -3.97 -19.70
N HIS A 253 26.27 -4.84 -20.40
CA HIS A 253 26.66 -6.23 -20.56
C HIS A 253 27.69 -6.29 -21.68
N ILE A 254 28.93 -6.63 -21.30
CA ILE A 254 30.09 -6.65 -22.19
C ILE A 254 30.53 -8.09 -22.35
N ALA A 255 30.39 -8.64 -23.57
CA ALA A 255 30.94 -9.93 -23.93
C ALA A 255 32.28 -9.72 -24.66
N CYS A 256 33.34 -10.34 -24.16
CA CYS A 256 34.69 -10.23 -24.71
C CYS A 256 35.36 -11.61 -24.77
N ASP A 257 35.23 -12.29 -25.91
CA ASP A 257 35.82 -13.62 -26.12
C ASP A 257 37.35 -13.67 -26.01
N SER A 258 38.03 -12.54 -26.25
CA SER A 258 39.49 -12.40 -26.16
C SER A 258 40.00 -11.93 -24.79
N CYS A 259 39.11 -11.56 -23.87
CA CYS A 259 39.52 -11.08 -22.55
C CYS A 259 39.68 -12.29 -21.60
N PRO A 260 40.86 -12.51 -21.00
CA PRO A 260 41.00 -13.49 -19.93
C PRO A 260 40.20 -13.04 -18.70
N ASP A 261 39.79 -14.00 -17.88
CA ASP A 261 39.17 -13.69 -16.59
C ASP A 261 40.15 -12.88 -15.72
N GLY A 262 39.62 -11.89 -14.99
CA GLY A 262 40.43 -10.88 -14.28
C GLY A 262 40.77 -9.62 -15.09
N THR A 263 40.40 -9.56 -16.38
CA THR A 263 40.44 -8.30 -17.15
C THR A 263 39.53 -7.26 -16.50
N LYS A 264 40.07 -6.09 -16.16
CA LYS A 264 39.28 -4.98 -15.65
C LYS A 264 38.73 -4.15 -16.81
N LEU A 265 37.45 -3.84 -16.75
CA LEU A 265 36.74 -3.00 -17.69
C LEU A 265 36.27 -1.76 -16.97
N SER A 266 36.45 -0.57 -17.54
CA SER A 266 35.96 0.66 -16.92
C SER A 266 35.48 1.72 -17.91
N VAL A 267 34.47 2.48 -17.49
CA VAL A 267 33.89 3.62 -18.23
C VAL A 267 33.74 4.77 -17.22
N GLY A 268 34.61 5.77 -17.32
CA GLY A 268 34.71 6.82 -16.31
C GLY A 268 35.05 6.27 -14.93
N ALA A 269 34.20 6.52 -13.93
CA ALA A 269 34.37 6.01 -12.57
C ALA A 269 33.76 4.61 -12.32
N ALA A 270 33.01 4.05 -13.28
CA ALA A 270 32.49 2.70 -13.19
C ALA A 270 33.57 1.69 -13.59
N ALA A 271 33.74 0.61 -12.81
CA ALA A 271 34.64 -0.49 -13.14
C ALA A 271 34.00 -1.86 -12.82
N SER A 272 34.33 -2.87 -13.61
CA SER A 272 33.93 -4.26 -13.45
C SER A 272 35.06 -5.20 -13.87
N GLU A 273 34.90 -6.50 -13.60
CA GLU A 273 35.90 -7.53 -13.90
C GLU A 273 35.29 -8.59 -14.82
N VAL A 274 36.02 -9.03 -15.85
CA VAL A 274 35.59 -10.10 -16.75
C VAL A 274 35.65 -11.44 -16.03
N LYS A 275 34.53 -12.18 -16.08
CA LYS A 275 34.38 -13.55 -15.55
C LYS A 275 33.61 -14.40 -16.55
N ALA A 276 34.15 -15.57 -16.86
CA ALA A 276 33.67 -16.42 -17.95
C ALA A 276 33.43 -15.64 -19.27
N LYS A 277 34.41 -14.79 -19.66
CA LYS A 277 34.38 -13.94 -20.88
C LYS A 277 33.28 -12.87 -20.95
N SER A 278 32.55 -12.63 -19.86
CA SER A 278 31.53 -11.59 -19.78
C SER A 278 31.76 -10.68 -18.58
N SER A 279 31.24 -9.45 -18.63
CA SER A 279 31.21 -8.56 -17.48
C SER A 279 29.97 -7.68 -17.54
N ASP A 280 29.44 -7.36 -16.37
CA ASP A 280 28.32 -6.47 -16.17
C ASP A 280 28.82 -5.20 -15.48
N LEU A 281 28.86 -4.09 -16.22
CA LEU A 281 29.41 -2.81 -15.77
C LEU A 281 28.28 -1.84 -15.41
N GLU A 282 28.01 -1.66 -14.12
CA GLU A 282 26.99 -0.72 -13.60
C GLU A 282 27.47 0.73 -13.76
N LEU A 283 26.75 1.52 -14.56
CA LEU A 283 27.11 2.90 -14.90
C LEU A 283 26.63 3.91 -13.84
N GLN A 284 27.48 4.88 -13.51
CA GLN A 284 27.15 5.98 -12.59
C GLN A 284 26.28 7.06 -13.24
N THR A 285 26.42 7.25 -14.55
CA THR A 285 25.63 8.20 -15.35
C THR A 285 24.68 7.44 -16.27
N PRO A 286 23.36 7.69 -16.22
CA PRO A 286 22.44 7.03 -17.12
C PRO A 286 22.69 7.40 -18.60
N LEU A 287 22.58 6.41 -19.48
CA LEU A 287 22.65 6.56 -20.93
C LEU A 287 21.42 7.33 -21.44
N VAL A 288 21.58 8.26 -22.36
CA VAL A 288 20.44 8.92 -23.01
C VAL A 288 19.84 8.03 -24.10
N VAL A 289 18.57 8.26 -24.44
CA VAL A 289 17.95 7.61 -25.61
C VAL A 289 18.61 8.17 -26.89
N GLY A 290 18.99 7.27 -27.81
CA GLY A 290 19.84 7.59 -28.95
C GLY A 290 21.23 6.97 -28.85
N GLU A 291 22.23 7.63 -29.42
CA GLU A 291 23.61 7.13 -29.49
C GLU A 291 24.46 7.66 -28.33
N ASN A 292 25.04 6.75 -27.54
CA ASN A 292 25.91 7.09 -26.42
C ASN A 292 27.36 6.75 -26.78
N ALA A 293 28.19 7.77 -27.04
CA ALA A 293 29.62 7.57 -27.27
C ALA A 293 30.33 7.35 -25.93
N LEU A 294 30.93 6.16 -25.76
CA LEU A 294 31.64 5.75 -24.55
C LEU A 294 33.08 5.35 -24.91
N THR A 295 34.01 5.58 -23.98
CA THR A 295 35.36 5.01 -24.02
C THR A 295 35.42 3.93 -22.95
N LEU A 296 35.64 2.68 -23.38
CA LEU A 296 35.87 1.54 -22.52
C LEU A 296 37.38 1.33 -22.37
N HIS A 297 37.89 1.50 -21.16
CA HIS A 297 39.27 1.16 -20.81
C HIS A 297 39.34 -0.32 -20.43
N ILE A 298 40.26 -1.06 -21.05
CA ILE A 298 40.46 -2.50 -20.85
C ILE A 298 41.88 -2.71 -20.28
N ASP A 299 41.98 -3.09 -19.01
CA ASP A 299 43.22 -3.47 -18.30
C ASP A 299 43.28 -5.01 -18.23
N ARG A 300 44.22 -5.60 -18.97
CA ARG A 300 44.34 -7.06 -19.15
C ARG A 300 45.42 -7.63 -18.20
N PRO A 301 45.11 -8.62 -17.34
CA PRO A 301 46.06 -9.14 -16.36
C PRO A 301 47.32 -9.75 -17.01
N GLY A 302 48.46 -9.58 -16.34
CA GLY A 302 49.75 -10.13 -16.77
C GLY A 302 50.50 -9.18 -17.71
N SER A 303 50.92 -9.67 -18.87
CA SER A 303 51.59 -8.90 -19.92
C SER A 303 50.67 -8.53 -21.09
N GLY A 304 49.36 -8.45 -20.83
CA GLY A 304 48.40 -7.87 -21.76
C GLY A 304 48.70 -6.39 -22.00
N ARG A 305 48.22 -5.86 -23.12
CA ARG A 305 48.24 -4.40 -23.34
C ARG A 305 46.95 -3.80 -22.84
N ASP A 306 47.05 -2.64 -22.22
CA ASP A 306 45.89 -1.81 -21.92
C ASP A 306 45.36 -1.18 -23.21
N GLU A 307 44.04 -1.18 -23.37
CA GLU A 307 43.37 -0.80 -24.62
C GLU A 307 42.16 0.12 -24.37
N ASP A 308 42.12 1.25 -25.08
CA ASP A 308 40.99 2.18 -25.06
C ASP A 308 40.08 1.92 -26.27
N VAL A 309 38.92 1.30 -26.03
CA VAL A 309 37.93 1.00 -27.07
C VAL A 309 36.83 2.06 -27.07
N LYS A 310 36.80 2.88 -28.12
CA LYS A 310 35.69 3.80 -28.39
C LYS A 310 34.51 3.02 -28.96
N ALA A 311 33.38 3.06 -28.27
CA ALA A 311 32.16 2.38 -28.67
C ALA A 311 30.97 3.34 -28.67
N VAL A 312 30.00 3.10 -29.54
CA VAL A 312 28.71 3.79 -29.53
C VAL A 312 27.66 2.79 -29.07
N VAL A 313 27.01 3.06 -27.94
CA VAL A 313 25.95 2.21 -27.37
C VAL A 313 24.59 2.82 -27.71
N PRO A 314 23.82 2.24 -28.63
CA PRO A 314 22.51 2.75 -29.00
C PRO A 314 21.43 2.28 -28.01
N VAL A 315 20.68 3.24 -27.46
CA VAL A 315 19.48 2.99 -26.63
C VAL A 315 18.24 3.36 -27.44
N GLY A 316 17.42 2.36 -27.78
CA GLY A 316 16.24 2.57 -28.62
C GLY A 316 15.08 3.25 -27.90
N PHE A 317 14.84 2.85 -26.66
CA PHE A 317 13.87 3.47 -25.76
C PHE A 317 14.19 3.17 -24.29
N ARG A 318 13.51 3.89 -23.41
CA ARG A 318 13.40 3.69 -21.97
C ARG A 318 11.94 3.73 -21.56
N VAL A 319 11.51 2.77 -20.75
CA VAL A 319 10.23 2.82 -20.04
C VAL A 319 10.52 2.78 -18.54
N ARG A 320 10.09 3.80 -17.80
CA ARG A 320 10.29 3.92 -16.35
C ARG A 320 9.05 4.39 -15.63
N MET A 321 8.91 3.97 -14.37
CA MET A 321 7.94 4.57 -13.46
C MET A 321 8.54 5.83 -12.84
N ASP A 322 7.73 6.87 -12.73
CA ASP A 322 8.06 8.12 -12.06
C ASP A 322 7.06 8.30 -10.90
N LEU A 323 7.62 8.41 -9.70
CA LEU A 323 6.91 8.42 -8.41
C LEU A 323 6.99 9.80 -7.74
N ASP A 324 7.46 10.85 -8.43
CA ASP A 324 7.68 12.16 -7.81
C ASP A 324 6.38 12.77 -7.23
N LYS A 325 5.24 12.40 -7.83
CA LYS A 325 3.90 12.84 -7.44
C LYS A 325 3.18 11.91 -6.45
N VAL A 326 3.86 10.86 -5.96
CA VAL A 326 3.24 9.84 -5.10
C VAL A 326 2.72 10.43 -3.78
N GLY A 327 3.37 11.50 -3.30
CA GLY A 327 3.00 12.25 -2.09
C GLY A 327 2.00 13.39 -2.31
N GLU A 328 1.52 13.63 -3.54
CA GLU A 328 0.54 14.70 -3.83
C GLU A 328 -0.88 14.33 -3.36
N SER A 329 -1.83 15.25 -3.52
CA SER A 329 -3.26 15.00 -3.32
C SER A 329 -4.01 15.51 -4.56
N PRO A 330 -4.63 14.63 -5.37
CA PRO A 330 -4.63 13.16 -5.27
C PRO A 330 -3.22 12.54 -5.42
N PRO A 331 -2.96 11.35 -4.84
CA PRO A 331 -1.70 10.64 -5.03
C PRO A 331 -1.62 10.04 -6.44
N ALA A 332 -0.55 10.35 -7.16
CA ALA A 332 -0.37 9.93 -8.54
C ALA A 332 1.04 9.40 -8.82
N ALA A 333 1.12 8.46 -9.75
CA ALA A 333 2.36 8.09 -10.43
C ALA A 333 2.21 8.38 -11.93
N LYS A 334 3.28 8.22 -12.71
CA LYS A 334 3.19 8.24 -14.17
C LYS A 334 4.25 7.31 -14.78
N VAL A 335 3.91 6.64 -15.88
CA VAL A 335 4.92 6.00 -16.72
C VAL A 335 5.52 7.08 -17.61
N VAL A 336 6.85 7.19 -17.61
CA VAL A 336 7.60 8.03 -18.54
C VAL A 336 8.23 7.12 -19.58
N VAL A 337 7.93 7.39 -20.85
CA VAL A 337 8.56 6.73 -21.99
C VAL A 337 9.40 7.74 -22.74
N GLU A 338 10.64 7.38 -23.03
CA GLU A 338 11.56 8.14 -23.88
C GLU A 338 11.99 7.17 -24.99
N ALA A 339 11.84 7.52 -26.26
CA ALA A 339 12.09 6.64 -27.40
C ALA A 339 12.68 7.41 -28.60
N ALA A 340 13.49 6.71 -29.39
CA ALA A 340 14.14 7.29 -30.56
C ALA A 340 13.10 7.75 -31.63
N PRO A 341 13.44 8.72 -32.50
CA PRO A 341 12.54 9.21 -33.54
C PRO A 341 11.98 8.08 -34.42
N GLY A 342 10.67 8.13 -34.68
CA GLY A 342 9.96 7.11 -35.46
C GLY A 342 9.50 5.88 -34.66
N ALA A 343 9.68 5.85 -33.33
CA ALA A 343 9.07 4.85 -32.47
C ALA A 343 7.55 5.08 -32.34
N THR A 344 6.78 3.98 -32.35
CA THR A 344 5.37 3.98 -31.93
C THR A 344 5.24 3.20 -30.63
N VAL A 345 4.60 3.79 -29.62
CA VAL A 345 4.47 3.22 -28.27
C VAL A 345 3.00 2.98 -27.95
N SER A 346 2.71 1.87 -27.28
CA SER A 346 1.44 1.69 -26.57
C SER A 346 1.67 1.20 -25.14
N LEU A 347 0.77 1.59 -24.24
CA LEU A 347 0.73 1.20 -22.84
C LEU A 347 -0.66 0.59 -22.54
N ASP A 348 -0.68 -0.62 -21.99
CA ASP A 348 -1.90 -1.43 -21.80
C ASP A 348 -2.80 -1.45 -23.07
N GLY A 349 -2.16 -1.62 -24.24
CA GLY A 349 -2.80 -1.64 -25.55
C GLY A 349 -3.29 -0.29 -26.08
N LYS A 350 -3.13 0.81 -25.33
CA LYS A 350 -3.53 2.16 -25.73
C LYS A 350 -2.34 2.93 -26.30
N PRO A 351 -2.46 3.58 -27.48
CA PRO A 351 -1.34 4.32 -28.07
C PRO A 351 -0.94 5.51 -27.19
N LEU A 352 0.37 5.70 -27.01
CA LEU A 352 0.96 6.84 -26.31
C LEU A 352 1.60 7.77 -27.35
N ALA A 353 1.14 9.03 -27.39
CA ALA A 353 1.78 10.07 -28.18
C ALA A 353 3.16 10.43 -27.59
N LEU A 354 4.15 10.63 -28.47
CA LEU A 354 5.50 11.06 -28.10
C LEU A 354 5.76 12.48 -28.63
N GLU A 355 5.99 13.42 -27.72
CA GLU A 355 6.43 14.78 -28.03
C GLU A 355 7.95 14.84 -27.90
N ASN A 356 8.66 15.17 -28.98
CA ASN A 356 10.13 15.16 -29.02
C ASN A 356 10.75 13.83 -28.54
N GLY A 357 10.10 12.70 -28.85
CA GLY A 357 10.52 11.37 -28.41
C GLY A 357 10.12 11.02 -26.97
N ARG A 358 9.41 11.88 -26.24
CA ARG A 358 8.99 11.64 -24.86
C ARG A 358 7.46 11.61 -24.71
N GLY A 359 6.95 10.61 -24.00
CA GLY A 359 5.54 10.50 -23.63
C GLY A 359 5.38 10.27 -22.14
N THR A 360 4.25 10.69 -21.58
CA THR A 360 3.89 10.45 -20.17
C THR A 360 2.48 9.92 -20.05
N TRP A 361 2.31 8.88 -19.24
CA TRP A 361 1.02 8.23 -18.99
C TRP A 361 0.67 8.30 -17.50
N PRO A 362 -0.41 9.00 -17.11
CA PRO A 362 -0.76 9.16 -15.70
C PRO A 362 -1.33 7.86 -15.11
N LEU A 363 -1.00 7.61 -13.85
CA LEU A 363 -1.56 6.54 -13.03
C LEU A 363 -2.15 7.14 -11.76
N ASP A 364 -3.47 7.06 -11.62
CA ASP A 364 -4.17 7.43 -10.39
C ASP A 364 -4.01 6.32 -9.34
N LEU A 365 -3.59 6.69 -8.13
CA LEU A 365 -3.44 5.79 -6.99
C LEU A 365 -4.50 6.05 -5.91
N SER A 366 -5.40 7.02 -6.10
CA SER A 366 -6.35 7.51 -5.10
C SER A 366 -7.22 6.39 -4.51
N ALA A 367 -7.72 5.50 -5.35
CA ALA A 367 -8.58 4.39 -4.91
C ALA A 367 -7.83 3.39 -4.00
N ASP A 368 -6.57 3.07 -4.31
CA ASP A 368 -5.75 2.15 -3.52
C ASP A 368 -5.24 2.78 -2.20
N CYS A 369 -5.21 4.11 -2.17
CA CYS A 369 -4.81 4.93 -1.03
C CYS A 369 -5.98 5.32 -0.11
N ALA A 370 -7.22 5.01 -0.50
CA ALA A 370 -8.42 5.36 0.25
C ALA A 370 -8.75 4.36 1.37
N GLY A 371 -9.41 4.85 2.41
CA GLY A 371 -10.01 4.04 3.47
C GLY A 371 -9.06 3.62 4.58
N MET A 372 -9.65 3.10 5.67
CA MET A 372 -8.92 2.72 6.88
C MET A 372 -8.14 1.42 6.72
N ALA A 373 -6.99 1.31 7.39
CA ALA A 373 -6.25 0.07 7.58
C ALA A 373 -5.39 0.14 8.85
N ASP A 374 -5.37 -0.94 9.64
CA ASP A 374 -4.47 -1.11 10.80
C ASP A 374 -3.00 -1.39 10.40
N GLU A 375 -2.73 -1.75 9.13
CA GLU A 375 -1.40 -2.13 8.63
C GLU A 375 -0.96 -1.29 7.41
N THR A 376 0.37 -1.12 7.25
CA THR A 376 0.96 -0.56 6.03
C THR A 376 0.77 -1.54 4.86
N ARG A 377 0.21 -1.05 3.76
CA ARG A 377 -0.02 -1.85 2.55
C ARG A 377 0.96 -1.43 1.44
N ALA A 378 1.45 -2.38 0.66
CA ALA A 378 2.08 -2.08 -0.62
C ALA A 378 0.98 -2.02 -1.71
N VAL A 379 0.95 -0.92 -2.47
CA VAL A 379 0.18 -0.79 -3.70
C VAL A 379 1.11 -1.12 -4.85
N GLU A 380 0.70 -2.07 -5.69
CA GLU A 380 1.47 -2.51 -6.85
C GLU A 380 0.63 -2.23 -8.12
N LYS A 381 1.21 -1.47 -9.06
CA LYS A 381 0.58 -1.17 -10.37
C LYS A 381 1.55 -1.56 -11.46
N THR A 382 1.19 -2.57 -12.25
CA THR A 382 1.95 -3.00 -13.42
C THR A 382 1.29 -2.48 -14.67
N VAL A 383 2.05 -1.78 -15.51
CA VAL A 383 1.64 -1.30 -16.84
C VAL A 383 2.43 -2.09 -17.87
N THR A 384 1.72 -2.75 -18.77
CA THR A 384 2.33 -3.43 -19.92
C THR A 384 2.66 -2.40 -21.00
N TYR A 385 3.76 -2.61 -21.73
CA TYR A 385 4.18 -1.73 -22.81
C TYR A 385 4.54 -2.53 -24.07
N GLU A 386 4.32 -1.89 -25.22
CA GLU A 386 4.74 -2.39 -26.53
C GLU A 386 5.31 -1.21 -27.32
N VAL A 387 6.57 -1.34 -27.74
CA VAL A 387 7.31 -0.33 -28.50
C VAL A 387 7.74 -0.92 -29.83
N THR A 388 7.32 -0.31 -30.92
CA THR A 388 7.78 -0.66 -32.27
C THR A 388 8.72 0.43 -32.79
N LEU A 389 9.92 0.04 -33.20
CA LEU A 389 10.94 0.94 -33.74
C LEU A 389 11.65 0.25 -34.91
N LYS A 390 11.72 0.92 -36.06
CA LYS A 390 12.30 0.40 -37.31
C LYS A 390 11.73 -0.99 -37.72
N GLY A 391 10.47 -1.26 -37.41
CA GLY A 391 9.78 -2.53 -37.69
C GLY A 391 10.08 -3.67 -36.71
N GLN A 392 10.94 -3.46 -35.71
CA GLN A 392 11.12 -4.38 -34.59
C GLN A 392 10.17 -3.98 -33.46
N THR A 393 9.46 -4.96 -32.89
CA THR A 393 8.52 -4.75 -31.78
C THR A 393 9.04 -5.44 -30.52
N GLU A 394 9.18 -4.68 -29.45
CA GLU A 394 9.49 -5.19 -28.12
C GLU A 394 8.30 -5.00 -27.18
N LYS A 395 8.11 -5.97 -26.27
CA LYS A 395 7.06 -5.95 -25.25
C LYS A 395 7.66 -6.15 -23.88
N GLY A 396 7.07 -5.53 -22.88
CA GLY A 396 7.47 -5.69 -21.49
C GLY A 396 6.44 -5.14 -20.53
N ALA A 397 6.84 -4.95 -19.28
CA ALA A 397 6.02 -4.32 -18.26
C ALA A 397 6.88 -3.48 -17.31
N VAL A 398 6.27 -2.45 -16.74
CA VAL A 398 6.88 -1.61 -15.70
C VAL A 398 5.97 -1.60 -14.47
N THR A 399 6.53 -1.81 -13.29
CA THR A 399 5.77 -1.94 -12.04
C THR A 399 6.11 -0.82 -11.06
N ALA A 400 5.10 -0.06 -10.66
CA ALA A 400 5.15 0.80 -9.48
C ALA A 400 4.91 -0.05 -8.24
N LYS A 401 5.74 0.09 -7.21
CA LYS A 401 5.50 -0.49 -5.89
C LYS A 401 5.67 0.58 -4.82
N VAL A 402 4.57 0.94 -4.19
CA VAL A 402 4.47 2.12 -3.31
C VAL A 402 3.93 1.69 -1.94
N GLY A 403 4.56 2.14 -0.86
CA GLY A 403 4.01 1.99 0.48
C GLY A 403 2.84 2.94 0.72
N VAL A 404 1.81 2.48 1.43
CA VAL A 404 0.69 3.29 1.94
C VAL A 404 0.61 3.05 3.45
N PRO A 405 0.76 4.08 4.30
CA PRO A 405 0.84 3.93 5.76
C PRO A 405 -0.47 3.37 6.33
N ALA A 406 -0.40 2.78 7.53
CA ALA A 406 -1.61 2.49 8.30
C ALA A 406 -2.31 3.80 8.70
N LEU A 407 -3.64 3.83 8.66
CA LEU A 407 -4.47 4.90 9.22
C LEU A 407 -5.79 4.30 9.65
N ARG A 408 -6.10 4.41 10.93
CA ARG A 408 -7.40 4.04 11.50
C ARG A 408 -7.97 5.25 12.23
N ILE A 409 -9.26 5.47 12.07
CA ILE A 409 -10.01 6.48 12.83
C ILE A 409 -10.74 5.74 13.96
N ASP A 410 -10.51 6.18 15.20
CA ASP A 410 -11.16 5.65 16.40
C ASP A 410 -12.43 6.46 16.74
N ALA A 411 -12.43 7.76 16.42
CA ALA A 411 -13.60 8.64 16.47
C ALA A 411 -13.42 9.85 15.52
N PRO A 412 -14.49 10.42 14.94
CA PRO A 412 -15.86 9.89 14.86
C PRO A 412 -16.01 8.82 13.77
N PHE A 413 -17.15 8.13 13.75
CA PHE A 413 -17.48 7.09 12.76
C PHE A 413 -18.15 7.63 11.49
N ALA A 414 -18.28 6.76 10.49
CA ALA A 414 -18.77 7.10 9.16
C ALA A 414 -20.30 7.32 9.13
N GLY A 415 -20.74 8.47 9.63
CA GLY A 415 -22.16 8.83 9.76
C GLY A 415 -22.54 9.43 11.11
N THR A 416 -21.59 9.58 12.05
CA THR A 416 -21.83 10.08 13.41
C THR A 416 -22.61 11.40 13.42
N VAL A 417 -23.71 11.39 14.17
CA VAL A 417 -24.54 12.56 14.48
C VAL A 417 -24.29 12.97 15.93
N LEU A 418 -24.04 14.27 16.13
CA LEU A 418 -23.65 14.86 17.40
C LEU A 418 -24.73 15.80 17.93
N ALA A 419 -24.96 15.80 19.25
CA ALA A 419 -25.71 16.87 19.91
C ALA A 419 -24.88 18.14 20.10
N SER A 420 -23.58 18.01 20.36
CA SER A 420 -22.70 19.14 20.68
C SER A 420 -22.03 19.74 19.43
N GLU A 421 -21.65 21.01 19.53
CA GLU A 421 -20.93 21.72 18.47
C GLU A 421 -19.47 21.30 18.31
N LYS A 422 -18.95 20.46 19.22
CA LYS A 422 -17.53 20.08 19.30
C LYS A 422 -17.37 18.57 19.22
N PHE A 423 -16.35 18.13 18.51
CA PHE A 423 -15.97 16.72 18.43
C PHE A 423 -14.45 16.57 18.45
N THR A 424 -13.99 15.35 18.74
CA THR A 424 -12.57 15.00 18.61
C THR A 424 -12.41 14.09 17.41
N VAL A 425 -11.45 14.37 16.54
CA VAL A 425 -10.97 13.38 15.57
C VAL A 425 -9.79 12.67 16.21
N SER A 426 -9.95 11.40 16.52
CA SER A 426 -8.91 10.54 17.10
C SER A 426 -8.68 9.31 16.25
N GLY A 427 -7.48 8.75 16.35
CA GLY A 427 -7.11 7.58 15.57
C GLY A 427 -5.67 7.16 15.79
N ARG A 428 -5.20 6.28 14.91
CA ARG A 428 -3.86 5.69 14.97
C ARG A 428 -3.25 5.59 13.58
N THR A 429 -1.93 5.77 13.50
CA THR A 429 -1.11 5.58 12.31
C THR A 429 0.21 4.91 12.71
N ILE A 430 1.10 4.66 11.74
CA ILE A 430 2.44 4.14 12.01
C ILE A 430 3.36 5.22 12.57
N LYS A 431 4.31 4.81 13.42
CA LYS A 431 5.36 5.69 13.94
C LYS A 431 6.13 6.38 12.79
N GLY A 432 6.28 7.69 12.89
CA GLY A 432 6.98 8.51 11.90
C GLY A 432 6.11 9.01 10.73
N ALA A 433 4.84 8.58 10.64
CA ALA A 433 3.88 9.25 9.77
C ALA A 433 3.42 10.59 10.39
N THR A 434 3.09 11.53 9.53
CA THR A 434 2.42 12.79 9.88
C THR A 434 0.93 12.66 9.57
N VAL A 435 0.07 13.32 10.34
CA VAL A 435 -1.39 13.32 10.12
C VAL A 435 -1.88 14.74 9.91
N THR A 436 -2.77 14.91 8.95
CA THR A 436 -3.56 16.13 8.75
C THR A 436 -5.04 15.80 8.76
N VAL A 437 -5.86 16.74 9.24
CA VAL A 437 -7.33 16.67 9.24
C VAL A 437 -7.84 17.94 8.59
N ASN A 438 -8.54 17.82 7.45
CA ASN A 438 -8.93 18.95 6.59
C ASN A 438 -7.74 19.88 6.27
N GLY A 439 -6.56 19.30 6.00
CA GLY A 439 -5.31 20.01 5.75
C GLY A 439 -4.61 20.59 6.99
N ARG A 440 -5.27 20.67 8.16
CA ARG A 440 -4.66 21.13 9.41
C ARG A 440 -3.79 20.01 10.01
N PRO A 441 -2.51 20.25 10.34
CA PRO A 441 -1.65 19.24 10.96
C PRO A 441 -2.16 18.87 12.37
N VAL A 442 -2.05 17.59 12.70
CA VAL A 442 -2.40 17.03 14.01
C VAL A 442 -1.19 16.32 14.60
N THR A 443 -0.94 16.53 15.89
CA THR A 443 0.16 15.87 16.61
C THR A 443 -0.09 14.37 16.71
N VAL A 444 0.90 13.59 16.27
CA VAL A 444 0.96 12.14 16.43
C VAL A 444 1.97 11.83 17.53
N ASP A 445 1.61 11.00 18.50
CA ASP A 445 2.50 10.62 19.60
C ASP A 445 3.52 9.53 19.23
N ALA A 446 4.38 9.16 20.17
CA ALA A 446 5.41 8.14 19.96
C ALA A 446 4.85 6.71 19.72
N ALA A 447 3.59 6.46 20.09
CA ALA A 447 2.86 5.21 19.85
C ALA A 447 2.03 5.24 18.55
N GLY A 448 2.03 6.36 17.81
CA GLY A 448 1.26 6.54 16.59
C GLY A 448 -0.19 6.97 16.81
N VAL A 449 -0.58 7.31 18.04
CA VAL A 449 -1.94 7.79 18.38
C VAL A 449 -2.03 9.29 18.11
N PHE A 450 -3.19 9.75 17.64
CA PHE A 450 -3.49 11.17 17.48
C PHE A 450 -4.90 11.49 17.97
N ALA A 451 -5.10 12.71 18.45
CA ALA A 451 -6.40 13.27 18.83
C ALA A 451 -6.36 14.80 18.74
N GLU A 452 -7.36 15.41 18.09
CA GLU A 452 -7.48 16.88 18.00
C GLU A 452 -8.97 17.30 18.01
N GLY A 453 -9.26 18.44 18.64
CA GLY A 453 -10.60 19.00 18.74
C GLY A 453 -11.01 19.82 17.51
N PHE A 454 -12.23 19.60 17.03
CA PHE A 454 -12.86 20.29 15.92
C PHE A 454 -14.26 20.78 16.28
N SER A 455 -14.87 21.60 15.42
CA SER A 455 -16.21 22.13 15.61
C SER A 455 -17.11 21.87 14.40
N ALA A 456 -18.35 21.47 14.67
CA ALA A 456 -19.44 21.30 13.71
C ALA A 456 -20.57 22.28 14.09
N PRO A 457 -20.44 23.58 13.77
CA PRO A 457 -21.38 24.61 14.23
C PRO A 457 -22.76 24.45 13.60
N THR A 458 -22.85 23.97 12.36
CA THR A 458 -24.10 23.82 11.59
C THR A 458 -24.62 22.38 11.60
N SER A 459 -25.94 22.22 11.44
CA SER A 459 -26.57 20.92 11.19
C SER A 459 -26.35 20.35 9.78
N THR A 460 -25.69 21.10 8.90
CA THR A 460 -25.17 20.61 7.61
C THR A 460 -24.12 19.51 7.82
N PRO A 461 -24.11 18.42 7.01
CA PRO A 461 -23.00 17.45 7.03
C PRO A 461 -21.66 18.11 6.76
N LEU A 462 -20.75 18.04 7.72
CA LEU A 462 -19.37 18.48 7.63
C LEU A 462 -18.51 17.34 7.06
N PRO A 463 -17.90 17.50 5.86
CA PRO A 463 -16.88 16.58 5.40
C PRO A 463 -15.62 16.70 6.27
N VAL A 464 -15.06 15.56 6.64
CA VAL A 464 -13.80 15.45 7.37
C VAL A 464 -12.90 14.50 6.57
N GLU A 465 -11.77 15.01 6.10
CA GLU A 465 -10.72 14.24 5.45
C GLU A 465 -9.55 14.09 6.40
N VAL A 466 -9.18 12.86 6.73
CA VAL A 466 -7.99 12.54 7.53
C VAL A 466 -6.95 11.92 6.60
N ARG A 467 -5.76 12.51 6.54
CA ARG A 467 -4.69 12.10 5.63
C ARG A 467 -3.41 11.82 6.42
N ALA A 468 -2.91 10.59 6.34
CA ALA A 468 -1.64 10.17 6.92
C ALA A 468 -0.55 10.09 5.84
N THR A 469 0.62 10.66 6.09
CA THR A 469 1.72 10.74 5.12
C THR A 469 3.03 10.26 5.75
N LEU A 470 3.70 9.31 5.09
CA LEU A 470 5.05 8.83 5.42
C LEU A 470 6.01 9.22 4.28
N PRO A 471 7.29 9.57 4.56
CA PRO A 471 8.28 9.79 3.50
C PRO A 471 8.40 8.61 2.52
N GLN A 472 8.63 8.90 1.24
CA GLN A 472 8.79 7.90 0.16
C GLN A 472 7.60 6.92 0.03
N SER A 473 6.40 7.36 0.41
CA SER A 473 5.15 6.57 0.41
C SER A 473 4.00 7.41 -0.13
N ALA A 474 2.97 6.76 -0.68
CA ALA A 474 1.71 7.43 -0.93
C ALA A 474 0.99 7.72 0.41
N PRO A 475 0.25 8.83 0.51
CA PRO A 475 -0.61 9.09 1.66
C PRO A 475 -1.73 8.05 1.76
N ARG A 476 -2.24 7.81 2.97
CA ARG A 476 -3.55 7.16 3.16
C ARG A 476 -4.58 8.22 3.50
N THR A 477 -5.73 8.21 2.82
CA THR A 477 -6.81 9.19 3.03
C THR A 477 -8.11 8.51 3.45
N VAL A 478 -8.72 9.00 4.53
CA VAL A 478 -10.03 8.57 5.03
C VAL A 478 -10.99 9.75 5.01
N SER A 479 -12.02 9.67 4.18
CA SER A 479 -13.09 10.67 4.12
C SER A 479 -14.30 10.18 4.92
N LEU A 480 -14.76 10.98 5.88
CA LEU A 480 -15.91 10.70 6.72
C LEU A 480 -16.83 11.93 6.81
N LYS A 481 -18.05 11.74 7.30
CA LYS A 481 -19.06 12.79 7.41
C LYS A 481 -19.56 12.86 8.85
N VAL A 482 -19.46 14.05 9.44
CA VAL A 482 -19.96 14.36 10.77
C VAL A 482 -21.15 15.31 10.62
N ARG A 483 -22.19 15.16 11.43
CA ARG A 483 -23.34 16.07 11.39
C ARG A 483 -23.78 16.47 12.79
N ARG A 484 -24.12 17.73 13.02
CA ARG A 484 -24.79 18.16 14.26
C ARG A 484 -26.31 17.99 14.12
N SER A 485 -26.99 17.66 15.21
CA SER A 485 -28.44 17.77 15.32
C SER A 485 -28.88 18.28 16.70
N ASP A 486 -29.63 19.37 16.70
CA ASP A 486 -30.31 19.89 17.89
C ASP A 486 -31.58 19.06 18.25
N ARG A 487 -31.88 18.01 17.48
CA ARG A 487 -33.04 17.09 17.66
C ARG A 487 -32.61 15.63 17.63
N LEU A 488 -31.47 15.33 18.27
CA LEU A 488 -30.82 14.02 18.21
C LEU A 488 -31.74 12.83 18.55
N GLU A 489 -32.64 12.98 19.54
CA GLU A 489 -33.64 11.95 19.88
C GLU A 489 -34.63 11.68 18.73
N ALA A 490 -35.13 12.73 18.08
CA ALA A 490 -36.09 12.59 16.98
C ALA A 490 -35.45 11.90 15.77
N GLU A 491 -34.17 12.19 15.51
CA GLU A 491 -33.39 11.51 14.47
C GLU A 491 -33.08 10.06 14.81
N ALA A 492 -32.70 9.75 16.06
CA ALA A 492 -32.53 8.37 16.53
C ALA A 492 -33.84 7.58 16.36
N ARG A 493 -35.00 8.18 16.67
CA ARG A 493 -36.32 7.57 16.44
C ARG A 493 -36.70 7.41 14.97
N ALA A 494 -36.25 8.30 14.09
CA ALA A 494 -36.42 8.14 12.65
C ALA A 494 -35.52 7.02 12.10
N ALA A 495 -34.24 6.98 12.50
CA ALA A 495 -33.30 5.93 12.14
C ALA A 495 -33.74 4.55 12.66
N GLN A 496 -34.26 4.46 13.88
CA GLN A 496 -34.83 3.22 14.45
C GLN A 496 -35.97 2.64 13.59
N LYS A 497 -36.83 3.49 13.01
CA LYS A 497 -37.92 3.05 12.12
C LYS A 497 -37.42 2.56 10.76
N ALA A 498 -36.27 3.03 10.30
CA ALA A 498 -35.62 2.61 9.05
C ALA A 498 -34.63 1.45 9.23
N ALA A 499 -34.35 1.04 10.48
CA ALA A 499 -33.39 0.00 10.80
C ALA A 499 -33.92 -1.41 10.53
N LEU A 500 -33.00 -2.33 10.24
CA LEU A 500 -33.31 -3.75 10.04
C LEU A 500 -33.83 -4.39 11.34
N SER A 501 -35.01 -4.99 11.27
CA SER A 501 -35.57 -5.82 12.35
C SER A 501 -34.97 -7.23 12.33
N ALA A 502 -33.69 -7.36 12.66
CA ALA A 502 -33.00 -8.65 12.80
C ALA A 502 -33.09 -9.18 14.25
N LYS A 503 -33.34 -10.48 14.42
CA LYS A 503 -33.32 -11.12 15.74
C LYS A 503 -31.89 -11.38 16.21
N TYR A 504 -31.68 -11.35 17.52
CA TYR A 504 -30.37 -11.58 18.12
C TYR A 504 -29.80 -12.97 17.80
N THR A 505 -30.65 -14.02 17.83
CA THR A 505 -30.20 -15.37 17.42
C THR A 505 -29.78 -15.47 15.96
N ASP A 506 -30.38 -14.69 15.06
CA ASP A 506 -30.04 -14.74 13.63
C ASP A 506 -28.74 -13.98 13.34
N ILE A 507 -28.53 -12.82 13.99
CA ILE A 507 -27.24 -12.08 13.95
C ILE A 507 -26.09 -12.95 14.48
N LEU A 508 -26.31 -13.76 15.51
CA LEU A 508 -25.28 -14.67 16.04
C LEU A 508 -24.98 -15.88 15.14
N LYS A 509 -25.93 -16.31 14.29
CA LYS A 509 -25.70 -17.40 13.33
C LYS A 509 -24.94 -16.92 12.09
N ASP A 510 -25.28 -15.73 11.59
CA ASP A 510 -24.72 -15.18 10.36
C ASP A 510 -24.62 -13.64 10.46
N ALA A 511 -23.60 -13.18 11.20
CA ALA A 511 -23.29 -11.77 11.30
C ALA A 511 -22.84 -11.18 9.95
N SER A 512 -22.27 -12.01 9.07
CA SER A 512 -21.80 -11.62 7.73
C SER A 512 -22.93 -11.09 6.84
N SER A 513 -24.10 -11.75 6.81
CA SER A 513 -25.21 -11.27 5.97
C SER A 513 -25.93 -10.03 6.53
N VAL A 514 -25.65 -9.61 7.76
CA VAL A 514 -26.18 -8.38 8.36
C VAL A 514 -25.14 -7.27 8.55
N ALA A 515 -23.85 -7.57 8.33
CA ALA A 515 -22.78 -6.59 8.43
C ALA A 515 -23.01 -5.38 7.50
N GLY A 516 -22.74 -4.18 8.01
CA GLY A 516 -22.93 -2.91 7.31
C GLY A 516 -24.39 -2.45 7.15
N LYS A 517 -25.39 -3.28 7.47
CA LYS A 517 -26.81 -2.91 7.38
C LYS A 517 -27.23 -2.00 8.54
N PRO A 518 -28.15 -1.02 8.31
CA PRO A 518 -28.70 -0.20 9.37
C PRO A 518 -29.38 -1.05 10.45
N PHE A 519 -29.06 -0.78 11.72
CA PHE A 519 -29.57 -1.52 12.87
C PHE A 519 -29.82 -0.55 14.05
N ALA A 520 -30.72 -0.94 14.94
CA ALA A 520 -31.05 -0.18 16.14
C ALA A 520 -31.23 -1.10 17.34
N VAL A 521 -30.62 -0.73 18.47
CA VAL A 521 -30.83 -1.40 19.76
C VAL A 521 -31.38 -0.37 20.75
N GLU A 522 -32.51 -0.70 21.36
CA GLU A 522 -33.06 0.02 22.51
C GLU A 522 -33.01 -0.91 23.73
N GLY A 523 -32.48 -0.43 24.86
CA GLY A 523 -32.24 -1.28 26.00
C GLY A 523 -31.64 -0.56 27.19
N ASP A 524 -31.37 -1.31 28.26
CA ASP A 524 -30.75 -0.77 29.47
C ASP A 524 -29.22 -0.81 29.34
N LEU A 525 -28.58 0.31 29.68
CA LEU A 525 -27.13 0.43 29.76
C LEU A 525 -26.61 -0.44 30.91
N VAL A 526 -25.77 -1.43 30.58
CA VAL A 526 -25.13 -2.32 31.56
C VAL A 526 -23.79 -1.74 32.02
N ASP A 527 -22.95 -1.35 31.06
CA ASP A 527 -21.61 -0.81 31.28
C ASP A 527 -21.30 0.28 30.24
N LEU A 528 -20.52 1.28 30.63
CA LEU A 528 -20.10 2.43 29.80
C LEU A 528 -18.63 2.73 30.10
N ARG A 529 -17.78 2.68 29.07
CA ARG A 529 -16.35 3.00 29.19
C ARG A 529 -15.93 3.93 28.06
N ALA A 530 -15.10 4.93 28.38
CA ALA A 530 -14.43 5.76 27.39
C ALA A 530 -13.01 5.23 27.13
N THR A 531 -12.65 5.04 25.87
CA THR A 531 -11.33 4.57 25.43
C THR A 531 -10.96 5.32 24.15
N ASN A 532 -9.80 6.00 24.09
CA ASN A 532 -9.32 6.70 22.88
C ASN A 532 -10.34 7.68 22.23
N HIS A 533 -11.13 8.40 23.04
CA HIS A 533 -12.25 9.27 22.61
C HIS A 533 -13.46 8.53 21.99
N GLN A 534 -13.46 7.20 21.95
CA GLN A 534 -14.61 6.36 21.67
C GLN A 534 -15.34 6.01 22.97
N ALA A 535 -16.68 5.95 22.95
CA ALA A 535 -17.46 5.32 24.01
C ALA A 535 -17.83 3.88 23.63
N VAL A 536 -17.55 2.94 24.53
CA VAL A 536 -17.94 1.52 24.43
C VAL A 536 -19.05 1.28 25.45
N LEU A 537 -20.23 0.90 24.97
CA LEU A 537 -21.40 0.61 25.79
C LEU A 537 -21.75 -0.88 25.69
N LEU A 538 -22.13 -1.49 26.81
CA LEU A 538 -22.83 -2.78 26.81
C LEU A 538 -24.30 -2.53 27.05
N VAL A 539 -25.15 -2.96 26.11
CA VAL A 539 -26.58 -2.63 26.10
C VAL A 539 -27.40 -3.91 26.17
N ARG A 540 -28.18 -4.07 27.24
CA ARG A 540 -29.15 -5.17 27.35
C ARG A 540 -30.43 -4.78 26.62
N SER A 541 -30.66 -5.35 25.46
CA SER A 541 -31.81 -5.05 24.61
C SER A 541 -33.13 -5.28 25.35
N ALA A 542 -34.06 -4.34 25.23
CA ALA A 542 -35.42 -4.43 25.76
C ALA A 542 -36.27 -5.47 25.00
N THR A 543 -35.88 -5.81 23.77
CA THR A 543 -36.46 -6.89 22.98
C THR A 543 -35.42 -7.99 22.78
N CYS A 544 -35.70 -9.19 23.28
CA CYS A 544 -34.80 -10.34 23.20
C CYS A 544 -35.60 -11.61 22.94
N ASP A 545 -35.06 -12.50 22.10
CA ASP A 545 -35.60 -13.83 21.78
C ASP A 545 -34.99 -14.93 22.67
N ARG A 546 -34.27 -14.56 23.73
CA ARG A 546 -33.58 -15.46 24.65
C ARG A 546 -33.89 -15.16 26.13
N PRO A 547 -34.01 -16.18 27.00
CA PRO A 547 -34.32 -15.99 28.41
C PRO A 547 -33.18 -15.34 29.22
N GLU A 548 -31.92 -15.55 28.84
CA GLU A 548 -30.76 -14.94 29.51
C GLU A 548 -30.55 -13.44 29.21
N GLY A 549 -31.32 -12.90 28.26
CA GLY A 549 -31.18 -11.53 27.77
C GLY A 549 -30.16 -11.38 26.64
N CYS A 550 -30.31 -10.32 25.86
CA CYS A 550 -29.53 -10.07 24.65
C CYS A 550 -28.62 -8.86 24.89
N ILE A 551 -27.30 -9.05 24.89
CA ILE A 551 -26.33 -7.99 25.11
C ILE A 551 -25.68 -7.60 23.78
N PHE A 552 -25.70 -6.30 23.47
CA PHE A 552 -25.01 -5.72 22.32
C PHE A 552 -23.80 -4.92 22.79
N ARG A 553 -22.68 -5.02 22.07
CA ARG A 553 -21.53 -4.11 22.22
C ARG A 553 -21.74 -2.93 21.27
N VAL A 554 -22.06 -1.75 21.81
CA VAL A 554 -22.24 -0.53 21.02
C VAL A 554 -20.96 0.30 21.08
N LEU A 555 -20.51 0.74 19.91
CA LEU A 555 -19.34 1.57 19.70
C LEU A 555 -19.77 2.94 19.22
N SER A 556 -19.52 4.00 19.99
CA SER A 556 -19.85 5.37 19.61
C SER A 556 -18.58 6.20 19.41
N GLY A 557 -18.48 6.85 18.25
CA GLY A 557 -17.47 7.87 17.97
C GLY A 557 -17.86 9.26 18.50
N ALA A 558 -18.97 9.34 19.25
CA ALA A 558 -19.38 10.51 20.01
C ALA A 558 -19.23 10.22 21.52
N PRO A 559 -19.02 11.24 22.36
CA PRO A 559 -19.19 11.10 23.80
C PRO A 559 -20.60 10.59 24.12
N ALA A 560 -20.68 9.57 24.97
CA ALA A 560 -21.94 9.03 25.48
C ALA A 560 -21.99 9.18 27.00
N GLU A 561 -23.15 9.63 27.50
CA GLU A 561 -23.39 9.83 28.93
C GLU A 561 -24.53 8.93 29.42
N GLY A 562 -24.41 8.45 30.65
CA GLY A 562 -25.42 7.59 31.27
C GLY A 562 -24.89 6.88 32.52
N LYS A 563 -25.81 6.38 33.34
CA LYS A 563 -25.50 5.46 34.45
C LYS A 563 -26.01 4.06 34.12
N THR A 564 -25.44 3.01 34.70
CA THR A 564 -25.99 1.66 34.59
C THR A 564 -27.49 1.66 34.97
N GLY A 565 -28.33 1.01 34.16
CA GLY A 565 -29.80 1.05 34.28
C GLY A 565 -30.47 2.26 33.61
N THR A 566 -29.71 3.13 32.93
CA THR A 566 -30.28 4.15 32.03
C THR A 566 -30.73 3.47 30.74
N ARG A 567 -31.98 3.69 30.33
CA ARG A 567 -32.48 3.21 29.04
C ARG A 567 -31.89 4.08 27.93
N ILE A 568 -31.36 3.45 26.89
CA ILE A 568 -30.70 4.12 25.76
C ILE A 568 -31.23 3.57 24.43
N LEU A 569 -31.16 4.39 23.39
CA LEU A 569 -31.37 4.01 22.00
C LEU A 569 -30.07 4.31 21.25
N ALA A 570 -29.49 3.27 20.66
CA ALA A 570 -28.37 3.38 19.74
C ALA A 570 -28.81 2.96 18.33
N THR A 571 -28.49 3.76 17.33
CA THR A 571 -28.75 3.48 15.92
C THR A 571 -27.47 3.62 15.11
N GLY A 572 -27.23 2.68 14.19
CA GLY A 572 -26.03 2.65 13.37
C GLY A 572 -25.99 1.39 12.53
N ARG A 573 -24.88 0.65 12.55
CA ARG A 573 -24.68 -0.56 11.72
C ARG A 573 -24.08 -1.71 12.50
N ILE A 574 -24.52 -2.94 12.24
CA ILE A 574 -23.82 -4.13 12.74
C ILE A 574 -22.48 -4.24 12.01
N THR A 575 -21.38 -4.44 12.74
CA THR A 575 -20.04 -4.61 12.14
C THR A 575 -19.62 -6.07 12.09
N LYS A 576 -19.69 -6.77 13.23
CA LYS A 576 -19.20 -8.14 13.42
C LYS A 576 -19.76 -8.73 14.73
N LEU A 577 -19.34 -9.94 15.06
CA LEU A 577 -19.40 -10.44 16.44
C LEU A 577 -18.13 -10.06 17.19
N PHE A 578 -18.29 -9.64 18.45
CA PHE A 578 -17.21 -9.44 19.40
C PHE A 578 -17.22 -10.58 20.42
N SER A 579 -16.11 -11.28 20.55
CA SER A 579 -15.94 -12.36 21.52
C SER A 579 -15.06 -11.91 22.70
N GLY A 580 -15.61 -11.94 23.91
CA GLY A 580 -14.90 -11.61 25.15
C GLY A 580 -15.43 -12.45 26.31
N GLY A 581 -14.53 -12.95 27.16
CA GLY A 581 -14.91 -13.81 28.28
C GLY A 581 -15.66 -15.09 27.87
N GLY A 582 -15.34 -15.65 26.70
CA GLY A 582 -16.00 -16.85 26.16
C GLY A 582 -17.38 -16.63 25.55
N THR A 583 -17.95 -15.42 25.62
CA THR A 583 -19.26 -15.08 25.03
C THR A 583 -19.08 -14.22 23.78
N ALA A 584 -19.80 -14.57 22.71
CA ALA A 584 -19.91 -13.75 21.51
C ALA A 584 -21.16 -12.86 21.58
N VAL A 585 -21.00 -11.56 21.34
CA VAL A 585 -22.08 -10.57 21.27
C VAL A 585 -22.01 -9.80 19.95
N PRO A 586 -23.14 -9.37 19.36
CA PRO A 586 -23.12 -8.49 18.20
C PRO A 586 -22.52 -7.13 18.54
N GLU A 587 -21.68 -6.62 17.62
CA GLU A 587 -21.08 -5.30 17.70
C GLU A 587 -21.81 -4.33 16.75
N VAL A 588 -22.16 -3.16 17.27
CA VAL A 588 -22.86 -2.10 16.54
C VAL A 588 -22.02 -0.83 16.56
N GLU A 589 -21.58 -0.36 15.40
CA GLU A 589 -21.00 0.97 15.22
C GLU A 589 -22.14 1.98 15.13
N ALA A 590 -22.28 2.83 16.15
CA ALA A 590 -23.40 3.74 16.30
C ALA A 590 -23.13 5.10 15.64
N ASP A 591 -24.05 5.47 14.73
CA ASP A 591 -24.17 6.81 14.20
C ASP A 591 -24.77 7.76 15.26
N ILE A 592 -25.72 7.26 16.07
CA ILE A 592 -26.43 8.03 17.10
C ILE A 592 -26.55 7.19 18.38
N VAL A 593 -26.29 7.80 19.54
CA VAL A 593 -26.61 7.24 20.86
C VAL A 593 -27.33 8.31 21.67
N VAL A 594 -28.53 8.01 22.18
CA VAL A 594 -29.29 8.91 23.06
C VAL A 594 -29.83 8.17 24.28
N PRO A 595 -29.90 8.83 25.45
CA PRO A 595 -30.76 8.36 26.54
C PRO A 595 -32.21 8.41 26.09
N VAL A 596 -33.00 7.43 26.54
CA VAL A 596 -34.44 7.38 26.33
C VAL A 596 -35.09 7.59 27.69
N GLY A 597 -35.79 8.71 27.86
CA GLY A 597 -36.61 8.94 29.04
C GLY A 597 -37.54 7.75 29.28
N ARG A 598 -37.66 7.28 30.53
CA ARG A 598 -38.67 6.27 30.88
C ARG A 598 -40.02 6.83 30.46
N ARG A 599 -40.77 6.10 29.65
CA ARG A 599 -42.22 6.34 29.53
C ARG A 599 -42.78 6.14 30.94
N LEU A 600 -43.32 7.21 31.52
CA LEU A 600 -44.07 7.19 32.76
C LEU A 600 -45.37 6.38 32.57
#